data_AF-A0A6V8KIF3-F1
#
_entry.id   AF-A0A6V8KIF3-F1
#
_cell.length_a   1.000
_cell.length_b   1.000
_cell.length_c   1.000
_cell.angle_alpha   90.00
_cell.angle_beta   90.00
_cell.angle_gamma   90.00
#
_symmetry.space_group_name_H-M   'P 1'
#
loop_
_entity.id
_entity.type
_entity.pdbx_description
1 polymer ?
#
loop_
_entity_poly.entity_id
_entity_poly.type
_entity_poly.pdbx_seq_one_letter_code
_entity_poly.pdbx_strand_id
1 'polypeptide(L)'
;MVRASLTLVLAAAFAVTGGLVAPAGAAVAAPPPAAAAAALTPLPAPGQPAVSELTPTSARLTWTRPAGPVFRYSMKQLVNGEWQGYASMPSTTFVVGGLVPGGTYTFAVYAAPLAFSGYTVSDLSPPVTFTTPLS
;
A
#
# COMPACT_ATOMS: atom_id res chain seq x y z
N MET A 1 20.93 -25.51 -21.78
CA MET A 1 19.76 -25.89 -22.58
C MET A 1 19.00 -24.62 -22.92
N VAL A 2 18.72 -24.40 -24.21
CA VAL A 2 17.51 -23.74 -24.75
C VAL A 2 17.33 -22.23 -24.46
N ARG A 3 17.03 -21.30 -25.39
CA ARG A 3 16.84 -21.23 -26.86
C ARG A 3 16.64 -19.74 -27.22
N ALA A 4 16.97 -19.41 -28.48
CA ALA A 4 16.36 -18.40 -29.36
C ALA A 4 16.48 -16.90 -28.97
N SER A 5 17.20 -16.04 -29.70
CA SER A 5 17.14 -15.63 -31.13
C SER A 5 16.00 -14.66 -31.49
N LEU A 6 16.36 -13.71 -32.37
CA LEU A 6 15.57 -12.81 -33.24
C LEU A 6 15.30 -11.40 -32.67
N THR A 7 16.15 -10.40 -32.92
CA THR A 7 16.32 -9.60 -34.16
C THR A 7 15.12 -8.69 -34.47
N LEU A 8 15.32 -7.37 -34.40
CA LEU A 8 14.86 -6.49 -35.47
C LEU A 8 15.87 -5.35 -35.70
N VAL A 9 16.26 -5.25 -36.96
CA VAL A 9 17.23 -4.35 -37.58
C VAL A 9 16.50 -3.09 -38.08
N LEU A 10 17.29 -2.07 -38.44
CA LEU A 10 17.05 -0.91 -39.33
C LEU A 10 16.91 0.43 -38.59
N ALA A 11 17.47 1.55 -39.07
CA ALA A 11 18.43 1.85 -40.13
C ALA A 11 18.86 3.32 -39.90
N ALA A 12 20.16 3.61 -39.93
CA ALA A 12 20.83 4.42 -40.95
C ALA A 12 20.36 5.87 -41.12
N ALA A 13 21.30 6.82 -40.94
CA ALA A 13 21.60 7.78 -42.01
C ALA A 13 23.01 8.37 -41.82
N PHE A 14 23.68 8.51 -42.96
CA PHE A 14 25.07 8.81 -43.19
C PHE A 14 25.45 10.30 -42.98
N ALA A 15 26.70 10.46 -42.57
CA ALA A 15 27.68 11.54 -42.73
C ALA A 15 27.29 12.88 -43.41
N VAL A 16 27.70 13.98 -42.77
CA VAL A 16 28.18 15.19 -43.45
C VAL A 16 29.57 15.57 -42.91
N THR A 17 30.43 15.87 -43.86
CA THR A 17 31.88 16.07 -43.84
C THR A 17 32.28 17.44 -43.28
N GLY A 18 33.44 17.52 -42.60
CA GLY A 18 34.36 18.66 -42.72
C GLY A 18 34.44 19.69 -41.58
N GLY A 19 35.39 19.46 -40.67
CA GLY A 19 36.38 20.43 -40.15
C GLY A 19 35.94 21.77 -39.53
N LEU A 20 36.24 21.95 -38.23
CA LEU A 20 37.10 23.04 -37.74
C LEU A 20 37.54 22.76 -36.29
N VAL A 21 38.77 23.15 -35.97
CA VAL A 21 39.49 23.01 -34.69
C VAL A 21 38.84 23.79 -33.54
N ALA A 22 38.73 23.18 -32.35
CA ALA A 22 38.83 23.88 -31.06
C ALA A 22 39.18 22.90 -29.90
N PRO A 23 39.90 23.35 -28.86
CA PRO A 23 40.71 22.49 -27.98
C PRO A 23 40.07 22.19 -26.61
N ALA A 24 40.74 21.28 -25.90
CA ALA A 24 40.71 21.02 -24.45
C ALA A 24 39.40 20.50 -23.84
N GLY A 25 39.52 19.30 -23.26
CA GLY A 25 38.41 18.56 -22.66
C GLY A 25 37.88 19.15 -21.36
N ALA A 26 36.61 18.86 -21.10
CA ALA A 26 36.12 18.25 -19.87
C ALA A 26 34.62 18.01 -20.04
N ALA A 27 34.24 16.73 -19.99
CA ALA A 27 32.93 16.17 -19.71
C ALA A 27 31.74 17.16 -19.66
N VAL A 28 30.96 17.20 -20.75
CA VAL A 28 29.57 17.65 -20.68
C VAL A 28 28.79 16.58 -19.91
N ALA A 29 28.50 16.90 -18.65
CA ALA A 29 27.43 16.37 -17.81
C ALA A 29 27.19 14.85 -17.86
N ALA A 30 27.71 14.14 -16.86
CA ALA A 30 27.04 12.94 -16.37
C ALA A 30 25.56 13.30 -16.08
N PRO A 31 24.58 12.42 -16.41
CA PRO A 31 23.23 12.62 -15.90
C PRO A 31 23.31 12.75 -14.37
N PRO A 32 22.53 13.66 -13.74
CA PRO A 32 22.54 13.79 -12.29
C PRO A 32 22.34 12.39 -11.68
N PRO A 33 23.15 12.01 -10.68
CA PRO A 33 23.05 10.70 -10.07
C PRO A 33 21.61 10.54 -9.56
N ALA A 34 21.01 9.40 -9.91
CA ALA A 34 19.79 8.84 -9.36
C ALA A 34 19.12 9.75 -8.33
N ALA A 35 18.01 10.38 -8.73
CA ALA A 35 17.06 11.00 -7.80
C ALA A 35 16.99 10.12 -6.56
N ALA A 36 17.47 10.66 -5.43
CA ALA A 36 17.49 9.98 -4.16
C ALA A 36 16.13 9.30 -3.98
N ALA A 37 16.13 7.97 -3.86
CA ALA A 37 14.92 7.24 -3.52
C ALA A 37 14.45 7.85 -2.18
N ALA A 38 13.48 8.76 -2.25
CA ALA A 38 12.96 9.43 -1.08
C ALA A 38 12.44 8.32 -0.18
N ALA A 39 13.10 8.12 0.96
CA ALA A 39 12.68 7.12 1.92
C ALA A 39 11.26 7.48 2.35
N LEU A 40 10.29 6.64 1.99
CA LEU A 40 8.90 6.86 2.35
C LEU A 40 8.72 6.58 3.84
N THR A 41 8.05 7.48 4.55
CA THR A 41 7.79 7.33 5.98
C THR A 41 6.53 6.47 6.18
N PRO A 42 6.55 5.40 6.98
CA PRO A 42 5.32 4.67 7.28
C PRO A 42 4.35 5.56 8.05
N LEU A 43 3.06 5.50 7.69
CA LEU A 43 2.02 6.12 8.50
C LEU A 43 1.98 5.47 9.89
N PRO A 44 1.67 6.23 10.95
CA PRO A 44 1.36 5.66 12.25
C PRO A 44 0.20 4.66 12.15
N ALA A 45 0.26 3.59 12.95
CA ALA A 45 -0.82 2.62 13.03
C ALA A 45 -2.10 3.30 13.56
N PRO A 46 -3.29 2.96 13.00
CA PRO A 46 -4.56 3.39 13.57
C PRO A 46 -4.74 2.84 15.00
N GLY A 47 -5.60 3.51 15.77
CA GLY A 47 -5.96 3.05 17.11
C GLY A 47 -6.62 1.67 17.09
N GLN A 48 -6.62 0.99 18.24
CA GLN A 48 -7.31 -0.30 18.37
C GLN A 48 -8.79 -0.14 18.01
N PRO A 49 -9.32 -0.97 17.09
CA PRO A 49 -10.74 -0.95 16.78
C PRO A 49 -11.56 -1.40 17.98
N ALA A 50 -12.55 -0.61 18.35
CA ALA A 50 -13.55 -0.91 19.36
C ALA A 50 -14.79 -1.51 18.69
N VAL A 51 -15.35 -2.56 19.31
CA VAL A 51 -16.58 -3.21 18.87
C VAL A 51 -17.77 -2.57 19.60
N SER A 52 -18.79 -2.19 18.85
CA SER A 52 -20.08 -1.73 19.34
C SER A 52 -21.21 -2.38 18.55
N GLU A 53 -22.46 -2.24 19.01
CA GLU A 53 -23.66 -2.76 18.31
C GLU A 53 -23.48 -4.23 17.84
N LEU A 54 -22.93 -5.08 18.72
CA LEU A 54 -22.67 -6.48 18.42
C LEU A 54 -23.98 -7.27 18.42
N THR A 55 -24.29 -7.90 17.30
CA THR A 55 -25.43 -8.80 17.12
C THR A 55 -24.94 -10.20 16.73
N PRO A 56 -25.83 -11.20 16.67
CA PRO A 56 -25.45 -12.55 16.21
C PRO A 56 -24.88 -12.58 14.79
N THR A 57 -25.21 -11.59 13.94
CA THR A 57 -24.87 -11.57 12.50
C THR A 57 -24.15 -10.30 12.04
N SER A 58 -23.95 -9.33 12.92
CA SER A 58 -23.27 -8.07 12.61
C SER A 58 -22.50 -7.50 13.81
N ALA A 59 -21.50 -6.68 13.52
CA ALA A 59 -20.74 -5.95 14.54
C ALA A 59 -20.29 -4.60 13.99
N ARG A 60 -20.42 -3.54 14.76
CA ARG A 60 -19.88 -2.23 14.39
C ARG A 60 -18.47 -2.10 14.94
N LEU A 61 -17.52 -1.79 14.07
CA LEU A 61 -16.12 -1.53 14.41
C LEU A 61 -15.82 -0.06 14.23
N THR A 62 -15.24 0.57 15.25
CA THR A 62 -14.84 1.98 15.23
C THR A 62 -13.40 2.11 15.72
N TRP A 63 -12.55 2.83 15.00
CA TRP A 63 -11.14 3.02 15.38
C TRP A 63 -10.74 4.49 15.37
N THR A 64 -9.60 4.79 15.98
CA THR A 64 -9.04 6.15 15.98
C THR A 64 -8.21 6.38 14.72
N ARG A 65 -8.44 7.50 14.04
CA ARG A 65 -7.63 7.95 12.90
C ARG A 65 -6.18 8.20 13.34
N PRO A 66 -5.17 7.64 12.65
CA PRO A 66 -3.78 7.96 12.93
C PRO A 66 -3.43 9.37 12.42
N ALA A 67 -2.35 9.94 12.95
CA ALA A 67 -1.81 11.20 12.46
C ALA A 67 -1.25 11.03 11.03
N GLY A 68 -1.35 12.08 10.21
CA GLY A 68 -0.78 12.12 8.85
C GLY A 68 -1.79 12.03 7.71
N PRO A 69 -1.31 11.98 6.45
CA PRO A 69 -2.13 12.07 5.24
C PRO A 69 -2.80 10.74 4.88
N VAL A 70 -3.75 10.30 5.69
CA VAL A 70 -4.55 9.08 5.44
C VAL A 70 -5.56 9.32 4.32
N PHE A 71 -5.55 8.45 3.31
CA PHE A 71 -6.52 8.44 2.21
C PHE A 71 -7.65 7.44 2.44
N ARG A 72 -7.30 6.22 2.86
CA ARG A 72 -8.26 5.12 3.08
C ARG A 72 -7.81 4.21 4.20
N TYR A 73 -8.75 3.47 4.76
CA TYR A 73 -8.52 2.37 5.68
C TYR A 73 -8.80 1.05 4.99
N SER A 74 -8.04 0.03 5.34
CA SER A 74 -8.27 -1.33 4.87
C SER A 74 -8.30 -2.25 6.08
N MET A 75 -9.40 -2.96 6.22
CA MET A 75 -9.64 -3.88 7.32
C MET A 75 -9.21 -5.28 6.91
N LYS A 76 -8.50 -5.96 7.79
CA LYS A 76 -8.14 -7.36 7.66
C LYS A 76 -8.84 -8.19 8.73
N GLN A 77 -9.19 -9.41 8.37
CA GLN A 77 -9.72 -10.43 9.27
C GLN A 77 -8.67 -11.53 9.43
N LEU A 78 -8.51 -12.05 10.65
CA LEU A 78 -7.70 -13.24 10.87
C LEU A 78 -8.55 -14.48 10.58
N VAL A 79 -8.18 -15.22 9.54
CA VAL A 79 -8.85 -16.45 9.12
C VAL A 79 -7.80 -17.56 9.09
N ASN A 80 -7.98 -18.60 9.90
CA ASN A 80 -7.03 -19.73 10.01
C ASN A 80 -5.57 -19.30 10.31
N GLY A 81 -5.39 -18.21 11.08
CA GLY A 81 -4.06 -17.67 11.41
C GLY A 81 -3.47 -16.74 10.35
N GLU A 82 -4.16 -16.51 9.23
CA GLU A 82 -3.72 -15.60 8.18
C GLU A 82 -4.58 -14.34 8.12
N TRP A 83 -3.92 -13.19 7.94
CA TRP A 83 -4.59 -11.90 7.78
C TRP A 83 -5.09 -11.72 6.35
N GLN A 84 -6.39 -11.91 6.14
CA GLN A 84 -7.05 -11.71 4.86
C GLN A 84 -7.69 -10.33 4.76
N GLY A 85 -7.68 -9.74 3.57
CA GLY A 85 -8.38 -8.48 3.32
C GLY A 85 -9.89 -8.68 3.42
N TYR A 86 -10.55 -7.91 4.30
CA TYR A 86 -12.00 -7.98 4.47
C TYR A 86 -12.71 -6.87 3.70
N ALA A 87 -12.28 -5.61 3.89
CA ALA A 87 -12.89 -4.47 3.21
C ALA A 87 -11.92 -3.28 3.11
N SER A 88 -12.22 -2.31 2.25
CA SER A 88 -11.59 -0.98 2.25
C SER A 88 -12.63 0.14 2.39
N MET A 89 -12.37 1.13 3.24
CA MET A 89 -13.30 2.23 3.55
C MET A 89 -12.55 3.56 3.69
N PRO A 90 -13.18 4.71 3.37
CA PRO A 90 -12.61 6.03 3.67
C PRO A 90 -12.84 6.46 5.13
N SER A 91 -13.83 5.86 5.82
CA SER A 91 -14.26 6.22 7.17
C SER A 91 -13.55 5.41 8.25
N THR A 92 -13.57 5.91 9.49
CA THR A 92 -13.03 5.23 10.69
C THR A 92 -14.04 4.33 11.40
N THR A 93 -15.14 4.01 10.72
CA THR A 93 -16.23 3.19 11.24
C THR A 93 -16.69 2.27 10.12
N PHE A 94 -16.94 1.02 10.47
CA PHE A 94 -17.43 0.02 9.55
C PHE A 94 -18.34 -0.99 10.26
N VAL A 95 -19.41 -1.41 9.59
CA VAL A 95 -20.31 -2.44 10.09
C VAL A 95 -19.99 -3.73 9.37
N VAL A 96 -19.45 -4.68 10.12
CA VAL A 96 -19.23 -6.05 9.69
C VAL A 96 -20.58 -6.76 9.67
N GLY A 97 -20.92 -7.42 8.57
CA GLY A 97 -22.14 -8.19 8.42
C GLY A 97 -21.83 -9.63 8.01
N GLY A 98 -22.87 -10.47 8.00
CA GLY A 98 -22.74 -11.88 7.60
C GLY A 98 -21.95 -12.72 8.61
N LEU A 99 -21.95 -12.32 9.87
CA LEU A 99 -21.33 -13.10 10.95
C LEU A 99 -22.21 -14.31 11.30
N VAL A 100 -21.56 -15.35 11.80
CA VAL A 100 -22.19 -16.57 12.30
C VAL A 100 -22.42 -16.40 13.81
N PRO A 101 -23.62 -16.68 14.33
CA PRO A 101 -23.89 -16.67 15.78
C PRO A 101 -22.96 -17.63 16.54
N GLY A 102 -22.38 -17.17 17.66
CA GLY A 102 -21.38 -17.93 18.41
C GLY A 102 -19.99 -18.00 17.75
N GLY A 103 -19.79 -17.34 16.61
CA GLY A 103 -18.52 -17.26 15.92
C GLY A 103 -17.55 -16.30 16.60
N THR A 104 -16.28 -16.68 16.69
CA THR A 104 -15.20 -15.80 17.16
C THR A 104 -14.49 -15.18 15.96
N TYR A 105 -14.39 -13.86 15.96
CA TYR A 105 -13.81 -13.10 14.87
C TYR A 105 -12.72 -12.18 15.37
N THR A 106 -11.63 -12.10 14.61
CA THR A 106 -10.52 -11.19 14.90
C THR A 106 -10.32 -10.25 13.72
N PHE A 107 -10.33 -8.95 13.99
CA PHE A 107 -10.15 -7.91 12.97
C PHE A 107 -9.03 -6.96 13.35
N ALA A 108 -8.37 -6.41 12.34
CA ALA A 108 -7.40 -5.32 12.48
C ALA A 108 -7.53 -4.38 11.29
N VAL A 109 -7.10 -3.14 11.42
CA VAL A 109 -7.20 -2.13 10.37
C VAL A 109 -5.85 -1.48 10.15
N TYR A 110 -5.55 -1.11 8.90
CA TYR A 110 -4.38 -0.30 8.58
C TYR A 110 -4.80 0.89 7.71
N ALA A 111 -4.05 1.98 7.80
CA ALA A 111 -4.25 3.19 7.03
C ALA A 111 -3.36 3.15 5.78
N ALA A 112 -3.92 3.53 4.64
CA ALA A 112 -3.17 3.76 3.42
C ALA A 112 -3.12 5.27 3.12
N PRO A 113 -1.93 5.80 2.79
CA PRO A 113 -1.75 7.21 2.52
C PRO A 113 -2.23 7.58 1.12
N LEU A 114 -2.31 8.89 0.86
CA LEU A 114 -2.41 9.43 -0.49
C LEU A 114 -1.16 9.05 -1.31
N ALA A 115 -1.35 8.70 -2.57
CA ALA A 115 -0.23 8.53 -3.50
C ALA A 115 0.62 9.82 -3.54
N PHE A 116 1.94 9.68 -3.63
CA PHE A 116 2.90 10.80 -3.66
C PHE A 116 2.95 11.68 -2.40
N SER A 117 2.32 11.28 -1.30
CA SER A 117 2.40 12.01 -0.02
C SER A 117 3.76 11.90 0.67
N GLY A 118 4.67 11.06 0.16
CA GLY A 118 5.91 10.71 0.85
C GLY A 118 5.71 9.69 2.00
N TYR A 119 4.48 9.20 2.20
CA TYR A 119 4.17 8.17 3.19
C TYR A 119 3.90 6.80 2.54
N THR A 120 4.15 5.72 3.29
CA THR A 120 3.70 4.36 2.97
C THR A 120 2.54 3.93 3.89
N VAL A 121 1.94 2.77 3.60
CA VAL A 121 0.89 2.17 4.43
C VAL A 121 1.35 2.04 5.89
N SER A 122 0.41 2.21 6.81
CA SER A 122 0.69 1.99 8.23
C SER A 122 0.83 0.51 8.55
N ASP A 123 1.42 0.22 9.70
CA ASP A 123 1.25 -1.08 10.34
C ASP A 123 -0.24 -1.36 10.66
N LEU A 124 -0.54 -2.64 10.88
CA LEU A 124 -1.85 -3.06 11.38
C LEU A 124 -2.06 -2.53 12.80
N SER A 125 -3.28 -2.07 13.08
CA SER A 125 -3.72 -1.78 14.44
C SER A 125 -3.59 -3.00 15.34
N PRO A 126 -3.57 -2.82 16.67
CA PRO A 126 -3.83 -3.92 17.59
C PRO A 126 -5.09 -4.68 17.17
N PRO A 127 -5.08 -6.02 17.14
CA PRO A 127 -6.24 -6.79 16.75
C PRO A 127 -7.35 -6.63 17.79
N VAL A 128 -8.60 -6.65 17.33
CA VAL A 128 -9.77 -6.80 18.19
C VAL A 128 -10.37 -8.17 17.96
N THR A 129 -10.63 -8.87 19.06
CA THR A 129 -11.27 -10.19 19.04
C THR A 129 -12.60 -10.08 19.76
N PHE A 130 -13.66 -10.61 19.14
CA PHE A 130 -14.97 -10.67 19.75
C PHE A 130 -15.72 -11.93 19.33
N THR A 131 -16.67 -12.35 20.16
CA THR A 131 -17.52 -13.51 19.90
C THR A 131 -18.96 -13.03 19.77
N THR A 132 -19.61 -13.37 18.66
CA THR A 132 -21.02 -13.02 18.47
C THR A 132 -21.90 -13.78 19.46
N PRO A 133 -22.98 -13.17 19.98
CA PRO A 133 -23.91 -13.85 20.86
C PRO A 133 -24.58 -15.05 20.16
N LEU A 134 -24.88 -16.09 20.94
CA LEU A 134 -25.75 -17.18 20.51
C LEU A 134 -27.17 -16.60 20.43
N SER A 135 -27.85 -16.82 19.31
CA SER A 135 -29.19 -16.28 19.05
C SER A 135 -30.25 -16.84 19.99
#